data_AF-A0A2D9XTR7-F1
#
_entry.id   AF-A0A2D9XTR7-F1
#
_cell.length_a   1.000
_cell.length_b   1.000
_cell.length_c   1.000
_cell.angle_alpha   90.00
_cell.angle_beta   90.00
_cell.angle_gamma   90.00
#
_symmetry.space_group_name_H-M   'P 1'
#
loop_
_entity.id
_entity.type
_entity.pdbx_description
1 polymer ?
#
loop_
_entity_poly.entity_id
_entity_poly.type
_entity_poly.pdbx_seq_one_letter_code
_entity_poly.pdbx_strand_id
1 'polypeptide(L)'
;FPGTSGYSHYDYLLTDKIVTPMKHQPFYTEKFLFLPNCYQINDGISNLSKTKATKKQYSLPEKAFILACFNQSFKLDKSIFDCWVEILKKLPNSVLWMLEDNEIAKKNLYQYIEKNLIDKKRLIFAKRVAREEHLERIKLVDVVLDTQIYNGHTTTTDALQSGIPVVTKTGKHFASRVSSSLLSSLGLNELCCENLEDYKQKVMDICINKKTKLRILKKLTDKKNFEKMHDNKLFAKNLEKTLTQIL
;
A
#
# COMPACT_ATOMS: atom_id res chain seq x y z
N PHE A 1 0.95 -3.44 -16.97
CA PHE A 1 2.12 -2.59 -16.71
C PHE A 1 1.64 -1.23 -16.21
N PRO A 2 2.20 -0.65 -15.13
CA PRO A 2 1.69 0.60 -14.53
C PRO A 2 2.27 1.85 -15.19
N GLY A 3 2.00 2.03 -16.48
CA GLY A 3 2.51 3.13 -17.30
C GLY A 3 2.07 2.99 -18.77
N THR A 4 2.47 3.94 -19.61
CA THR A 4 2.27 3.83 -21.06
C THR A 4 3.16 2.71 -21.63
N SER A 5 2.66 2.00 -22.63
CA SER A 5 3.48 1.11 -23.46
C SER A 5 4.48 1.88 -24.32
N GLY A 6 4.19 3.15 -24.63
CA GLY A 6 4.95 3.96 -25.58
C GLY A 6 4.83 3.48 -27.03
N TYR A 7 3.92 2.54 -27.31
CA TYR A 7 3.80 1.89 -28.60
C TYR A 7 2.55 2.35 -29.35
N SER A 8 2.69 2.61 -30.65
CA SER A 8 1.64 3.19 -31.48
C SER A 8 0.49 2.22 -31.83
N HIS A 9 0.63 0.93 -31.53
CA HIS A 9 -0.37 -0.09 -31.86
C HIS A 9 -1.29 -0.47 -30.70
N TYR A 10 -1.13 0.15 -29.53
CA TYR A 10 -2.09 0.02 -28.44
C TYR A 10 -2.98 1.27 -28.42
N ASP A 11 -4.25 1.11 -28.77
CA ASP A 11 -5.18 2.23 -28.89
C ASP A 11 -5.61 2.78 -27.53
N TYR A 12 -5.80 1.91 -26.54
CA TYR A 12 -6.39 2.26 -25.24
C TYR A 12 -5.60 1.71 -24.05
N LEU A 13 -5.56 2.50 -22.97
CA LEU A 13 -5.13 2.08 -21.65
C LEU A 13 -6.34 2.01 -20.71
N LEU A 14 -6.68 0.80 -20.27
CA LEU A 14 -7.71 0.59 -19.24
C LEU A 14 -7.19 1.08 -17.88
N THR A 15 -7.90 2.04 -17.29
CA THR A 15 -7.37 2.79 -16.14
C THR A 15 -8.49 3.43 -15.29
N ASP A 16 -8.15 4.31 -14.34
CA ASP A 16 -9.12 5.09 -13.57
C ASP A 16 -8.66 6.55 -13.38
N LYS A 17 -9.59 7.41 -12.96
CA LYS A 17 -9.36 8.86 -12.85
C LYS A 17 -8.37 9.25 -11.75
N ILE A 18 -8.05 8.35 -10.82
CA ILE A 18 -7.09 8.60 -9.74
C ILE A 18 -5.68 8.24 -10.18
N VAL A 19 -5.46 7.07 -10.78
CA VAL A 19 -4.15 6.59 -11.18
C VAL A 19 -3.62 7.34 -12.42
N THR A 20 -4.50 7.67 -13.36
CA THR A 20 -4.21 8.46 -14.57
C THR A 20 -5.21 9.61 -14.73
N PRO A 21 -5.12 10.67 -13.89
CA PRO A 21 -6.00 11.83 -14.07
C PRO A 21 -5.85 12.39 -15.48
N MET A 22 -6.94 12.90 -16.07
CA MET A 22 -6.99 13.27 -17.50
C MET A 22 -5.86 14.21 -17.93
N LYS A 23 -5.37 15.08 -17.03
CA LYS A 23 -4.19 15.93 -17.25
C LYS A 23 -2.90 15.17 -17.58
N HIS A 24 -2.84 13.85 -17.38
CA HIS A 24 -1.72 13.01 -17.74
C HIS A 24 -1.81 12.46 -19.16
N GLN A 25 -2.94 12.58 -19.86
CA GLN A 25 -3.13 12.08 -21.22
C GLN A 25 -1.99 12.48 -22.19
N PRO A 26 -1.41 13.70 -22.13
CA PRO A 26 -0.27 14.06 -22.98
C PRO A 26 0.99 13.21 -22.82
N PHE A 27 1.12 12.44 -21.73
CA PHE A 27 2.27 11.58 -21.45
C PHE A 27 2.05 10.11 -21.84
N TYR A 28 0.95 9.80 -22.52
CA TYR A 28 0.57 8.43 -22.89
C TYR A 28 0.27 8.37 -24.39
N THR A 29 0.76 7.33 -25.04
CA THR A 29 0.42 7.05 -26.45
C THR A 29 -1.01 6.51 -26.57
N GLU A 30 -1.49 5.77 -25.58
CA GLU A 30 -2.82 5.21 -25.56
C GLU A 30 -3.88 6.21 -25.07
N LYS A 31 -5.10 6.13 -25.60
CA LYS A 31 -6.25 6.87 -25.09
C LYS A 31 -6.70 6.26 -23.75
N PHE A 32 -7.01 7.09 -22.77
CA PHE A 32 -7.51 6.59 -21.49
C PHE A 32 -8.93 6.04 -21.61
N LEU A 33 -9.09 4.79 -21.18
CA LEU A 33 -10.38 4.13 -21.04
C LEU A 33 -10.68 3.95 -19.55
N PHE A 34 -11.50 4.86 -19.01
CA PHE A 34 -11.72 4.96 -17.56
C PHE A 34 -12.77 3.98 -17.04
N LEU A 35 -12.37 3.12 -16.11
CA LEU A 35 -13.28 2.42 -15.22
C LEU A 35 -13.87 3.40 -14.18
N PRO A 36 -15.13 3.21 -13.75
CA PRO A 36 -15.86 4.19 -12.93
C PRO A 36 -15.34 4.33 -11.49
N ASN A 37 -14.68 3.30 -10.94
CA ASN A 37 -14.17 3.29 -9.56
C ASN A 37 -12.64 3.13 -9.55
N CYS A 38 -12.15 1.93 -9.22
CA CYS A 38 -10.74 1.57 -9.24
C CYS A 38 -10.45 0.71 -10.48
N TYR A 39 -9.29 0.89 -11.10
CA TYR A 39 -8.86 0.09 -12.24
C TYR A 39 -8.46 -1.35 -11.85
N GLN A 40 -8.01 -1.54 -10.61
CA GLN A 40 -7.47 -2.81 -10.13
C GLN A 40 -8.57 -3.67 -9.51
N ILE A 41 -8.74 -4.87 -10.05
CA ILE A 41 -9.57 -5.93 -9.47
C ILE A 41 -8.75 -6.75 -8.43
N ASN A 42 -9.45 -7.40 -7.50
CA ASN A 42 -8.90 -8.36 -6.56
C ASN A 42 -9.71 -9.68 -6.59
N ASP A 43 -9.34 -10.66 -5.79
CA ASP A 43 -9.99 -11.98 -5.76
C ASP A 43 -11.36 -12.01 -5.06
N GLY A 44 -11.83 -10.88 -4.53
CA GLY A 44 -13.11 -10.77 -3.82
C GLY A 44 -13.10 -11.34 -2.40
N ILE A 45 -11.96 -11.82 -1.90
CA ILE A 45 -11.87 -12.53 -0.63
C ILE A 45 -11.68 -11.53 0.52
N SER A 46 -12.48 -11.68 1.57
CA SER A 46 -12.30 -10.95 2.82
C SER A 46 -11.34 -11.66 3.77
N ASN A 47 -10.41 -10.92 4.36
CA ASN A 47 -9.52 -11.42 5.40
C ASN A 47 -9.67 -10.64 6.73
N LEU A 48 -10.90 -10.28 7.08
CA LEU A 48 -11.20 -9.53 8.31
C LEU A 48 -11.37 -10.41 9.56
N SER A 49 -11.26 -11.74 9.41
CA SER A 49 -11.33 -12.67 10.54
C SER A 49 -10.14 -12.50 11.49
N LYS A 50 -10.37 -12.80 12.78
CA LYS A 50 -9.31 -12.74 13.79
C LYS A 50 -8.13 -13.62 13.36
N THR A 51 -6.93 -13.04 13.38
CA THR A 51 -5.72 -13.75 12.96
C THR A 51 -5.36 -14.90 13.90
N LYS A 52 -4.78 -15.96 13.33
CA LYS A 52 -4.13 -17.05 14.06
C LYS A 52 -2.64 -16.78 14.30
N ALA A 53 -2.07 -15.78 13.63
CA ALA A 53 -0.69 -15.39 13.79
C ALA A 53 -0.46 -14.70 15.15
N THR A 54 0.77 -14.78 15.65
CA THR A 54 1.20 -14.10 16.87
C THR A 54 2.49 -13.33 16.61
N LYS A 55 2.71 -12.22 17.33
CA LYS A 55 3.93 -11.42 17.21
C LYS A 55 5.18 -12.27 17.52
N LYS A 56 5.12 -13.12 18.54
CA LYS A 56 6.19 -14.07 18.90
C LYS A 56 6.64 -14.97 17.75
N GLN A 57 5.74 -15.51 16.92
CA GLN A 57 6.09 -16.37 15.78
C GLN A 57 7.04 -15.67 14.78
N TYR A 58 6.94 -14.35 14.66
CA TYR A 58 7.71 -13.55 13.72
C TYR A 58 8.77 -12.69 14.41
N SER A 59 9.14 -13.02 15.65
CA SER A 59 10.12 -12.26 16.45
C SER A 59 9.76 -10.77 16.61
N LEU A 60 8.46 -10.45 16.56
CA LEU A 60 7.97 -9.09 16.74
C LEU A 60 7.77 -8.78 18.24
N PRO A 61 8.11 -7.56 18.69
CA PRO A 61 7.87 -7.14 20.06
C PRO A 61 6.38 -6.91 20.35
N GLU A 62 5.88 -7.51 21.43
CA GLU A 62 4.45 -7.51 21.79
C GLU A 62 3.85 -6.11 21.98
N LYS A 63 4.59 -5.22 22.65
CA LYS A 63 4.12 -3.88 23.03
C LYS A 63 4.48 -2.78 22.03
N ALA A 64 5.26 -3.08 20.99
CA ALA A 64 5.67 -2.06 20.02
C ALA A 64 4.64 -1.91 18.89
N PHE A 65 4.63 -0.72 18.30
CA PHE A 65 3.95 -0.49 17.03
C PHE A 65 4.69 -1.23 15.90
N ILE A 66 3.96 -1.98 15.09
CA ILE A 66 4.50 -2.71 13.96
C ILE A 66 4.21 -1.90 12.70
N LEU A 67 5.22 -1.20 12.19
CA LEU A 67 5.19 -0.56 10.88
C LEU A 67 5.68 -1.58 9.86
N ALA A 68 5.05 -1.71 8.69
CA ALA A 68 5.48 -2.72 7.72
C ALA A 68 5.56 -2.22 6.29
N CYS A 69 6.51 -2.78 5.53
CA CYS A 69 6.56 -2.62 4.08
C CYS A 69 6.99 -3.94 3.43
N PHE A 70 6.05 -4.67 2.83
CA PHE A 70 6.32 -5.95 2.17
C PHE A 70 6.58 -5.83 0.67
N ASN A 71 6.96 -4.64 0.21
CA ASN A 71 7.34 -4.39 -1.17
C ASN A 71 8.74 -4.95 -1.48
N GLN A 72 9.00 -5.21 -2.77
CA GLN A 72 10.33 -5.56 -3.26
C GLN A 72 11.29 -4.38 -3.10
N SER A 73 12.58 -4.69 -2.91
CA SER A 73 13.61 -3.72 -2.56
C SER A 73 13.83 -2.65 -3.63
N PHE A 74 13.62 -2.96 -4.92
CA PHE A 74 13.74 -1.99 -6.01
C PHE A 74 12.70 -0.87 -5.98
N LYS A 75 11.62 -1.02 -5.19
CA LYS A 75 10.60 0.03 -5.00
C LYS A 75 11.01 1.06 -3.94
N LEU A 76 12.06 0.78 -3.19
CA LEU A 76 12.59 1.66 -2.15
C LEU A 76 13.50 2.71 -2.78
N ASP A 77 13.33 3.94 -2.36
CA ASP A 77 14.25 5.04 -2.64
C ASP A 77 14.76 5.66 -1.32
N LYS A 78 15.84 6.44 -1.41
CA LYS A 78 16.46 7.03 -0.22
C LYS A 78 15.52 7.98 0.51
N SER A 79 14.74 8.79 -0.21
CA SER A 79 13.88 9.83 0.39
C SER A 79 12.75 9.22 1.22
N ILE A 80 12.11 8.16 0.74
CA ILE A 80 11.08 7.47 1.53
C ILE A 80 11.68 6.71 2.72
N PHE A 81 12.86 6.11 2.56
CA PHE A 81 13.51 5.38 3.65
C PHE A 81 14.01 6.34 4.75
N ASP A 82 14.53 7.52 4.38
CA ASP A 82 14.85 8.60 5.33
C ASP A 82 13.62 9.01 6.14
N CYS A 83 12.47 9.14 5.48
CA CYS A 83 11.20 9.43 6.16
C CYS A 83 10.87 8.34 7.20
N TRP A 84 11.07 7.06 6.88
CA TRP A 84 10.82 5.96 7.82
C TRP A 84 11.80 5.93 8.97
N VAL A 85 13.07 6.24 8.74
CA VAL A 85 14.08 6.42 9.80
C VAL A 85 13.64 7.51 10.78
N GLU A 86 13.15 8.66 10.27
CA GLU A 86 12.64 9.74 11.13
C GLU A 86 11.38 9.34 11.90
N ILE A 87 10.48 8.54 11.30
CA ILE A 87 9.33 7.95 12.01
C ILE A 87 9.83 7.05 13.15
N LEU A 88 10.81 6.18 12.90
CA LEU A 88 11.38 5.30 13.93
C LEU A 88 12.01 6.11 15.07
N LYS A 89 12.73 7.20 14.78
CA LYS A 89 13.27 8.09 15.82
C LYS A 89 12.16 8.71 16.70
N LYS A 90 11.08 9.18 16.08
CA LYS A 90 9.94 9.81 16.79
C LYS A 90 9.06 8.81 17.53
N LEU A 91 9.03 7.54 17.10
CA LEU A 91 8.27 6.46 17.73
C LEU A 91 9.23 5.43 18.35
N PRO A 92 9.84 5.69 19.53
CA PRO A 92 10.89 4.82 20.08
C PRO A 92 10.42 3.38 20.34
N ASN A 93 9.14 3.19 20.64
CA ASN A 93 8.51 1.87 20.82
C ASN A 93 7.83 1.38 19.53
N SER A 94 8.59 1.34 18.42
CA SER A 94 8.12 0.80 17.14
C SER A 94 9.20 0.03 16.41
N VAL A 95 8.80 -0.88 15.53
CA VAL A 95 9.69 -1.61 14.63
C VAL A 95 9.22 -1.45 13.19
N LEU A 96 10.16 -1.55 12.26
CA LEU A 96 9.90 -1.62 10.83
C LEU A 96 10.08 -3.07 10.38
N TRP A 97 9.02 -3.67 9.86
CA TRP A 97 8.97 -5.05 9.38
C TRP A 97 8.92 -5.09 7.86
N MET A 98 10.01 -5.50 7.22
CA MET A 98 10.18 -5.44 5.76
C MET A 98 10.26 -6.83 5.14
N LEU A 99 9.95 -6.95 3.85
CA LEU A 99 10.24 -8.17 3.10
C LEU A 99 11.75 -8.41 3.01
N GLU A 100 12.19 -9.63 3.33
CA GLU A 100 13.51 -10.12 2.97
C GLU A 100 13.55 -10.41 1.47
N ASP A 101 13.81 -9.37 0.68
CA ASP A 101 13.80 -9.49 -0.78
C ASP A 101 15.09 -10.15 -1.31
N ASN A 102 16.24 -9.70 -0.82
CA ASN A 102 17.56 -10.28 -1.08
C ASN A 102 18.57 -9.87 0.00
N GLU A 103 19.66 -10.61 0.11
CA GLU A 103 20.69 -10.40 1.14
C GLU A 103 21.45 -9.07 1.00
N ILE A 104 21.65 -8.58 -0.23
CA ILE A 104 22.34 -7.30 -0.48
C ILE A 104 21.52 -6.15 0.08
N ALA A 105 20.22 -6.09 -0.26
CA ALA A 105 19.30 -5.09 0.26
C ALA A 105 19.22 -5.15 1.79
N LYS A 106 19.09 -6.35 2.36
CA LYS A 106 19.07 -6.56 3.82
C LYS A 106 20.31 -6.00 4.52
N LYS A 107 21.51 -6.34 4.02
CA LYS A 107 22.77 -5.82 4.56
C LYS A 107 22.85 -4.30 4.48
N ASN A 108 22.51 -3.73 3.32
CA ASN A 108 22.57 -2.28 3.10
C ASN A 108 21.58 -1.52 3.98
N LEU A 109 20.34 -2.02 4.13
CA LEU A 109 19.33 -1.41 4.99
C LEU A 109 19.75 -1.46 6.47
N TYR A 110 20.35 -2.56 6.93
CA TYR A 110 20.89 -2.63 8.29
C TYR A 110 22.00 -1.60 8.53
N GLN A 111 23.00 -1.53 7.63
CA GLN A 111 24.06 -0.53 7.74
C GLN A 111 23.50 0.90 7.71
N TYR A 112 22.46 1.14 6.90
CA TYR A 112 21.82 2.45 6.79
C TYR A 112 21.14 2.89 8.07
N ILE A 113 20.35 2.01 8.71
CA ILE A 113 19.67 2.36 9.96
C ILE A 113 20.64 2.52 11.14
N GLU A 114 21.70 1.71 11.21
CA GLU A 114 22.74 1.81 12.24
C GLU A 114 23.52 3.13 12.12
N LYS A 115 23.87 3.53 10.89
CA LYS A 115 24.48 4.85 10.62
C LYS A 115 23.59 6.02 11.07
N ASN A 116 22.28 5.81 11.11
CA ASN A 116 21.29 6.79 11.57
C ASN A 116 20.94 6.62 13.06
N LEU A 117 21.75 5.88 13.82
CA LEU A 117 21.61 5.66 15.26
C LEU A 117 20.29 4.95 15.65
N ILE A 118 19.77 4.09 14.77
CA ILE A 118 18.65 3.20 15.05
C ILE A 118 19.19 1.80 15.35
N ASP A 119 18.80 1.22 16.49
CA ASP A 119 19.14 -0.16 16.84
C ASP A 119 18.67 -1.12 15.74
N LYS A 120 19.59 -1.97 15.27
CA LYS A 120 19.35 -3.02 14.28
C LYS A 120 18.11 -3.87 14.57
N LYS A 121 17.81 -4.13 15.85
CA LYS A 121 16.64 -4.90 16.30
C LYS A 121 15.30 -4.25 15.93
N ARG A 122 15.30 -2.96 15.57
CA ARG A 122 14.11 -2.24 15.12
C ARG A 122 13.82 -2.41 13.63
N LEU A 123 14.70 -3.06 12.87
CA LEU A 123 14.45 -3.49 11.50
C LEU A 123 14.40 -5.02 11.46
N ILE A 124 13.20 -5.55 11.22
CA ILE A 124 12.92 -6.98 11.20
C ILE A 124 12.60 -7.37 9.75
N PHE A 125 13.11 -8.51 9.31
CA PHE A 125 12.87 -9.01 7.96
C PHE A 125 11.93 -10.22 7.96
N ALA A 126 10.90 -10.16 7.12
CA ALA A 126 9.94 -11.23 6.89
C ALA A 126 10.37 -12.05 5.67
N LYS A 127 10.46 -13.38 5.82
CA LYS A 127 10.71 -14.27 4.69
C LYS A 127 9.55 -14.27 3.69
N ARG A 128 9.81 -14.73 2.46
CA ARG A 128 8.74 -15.07 1.50
C ARG A 128 7.99 -16.30 2.00
N VAL A 129 6.67 -16.21 1.97
CA VAL A 129 5.74 -17.25 2.46
C VAL A 129 4.58 -17.37 1.48
N ALA A 130 3.77 -18.42 1.60
CA ALA A 130 2.54 -18.56 0.84
C ALA A 130 1.57 -17.40 1.15
N ARG A 131 0.69 -17.05 0.20
CA ARG A 131 -0.22 -15.91 0.34
C ARG A 131 -1.13 -16.04 1.57
N GLU A 132 -1.61 -17.23 1.89
CA GLU A 132 -2.45 -17.47 3.08
C GLU A 132 -1.72 -17.09 4.38
N GLU A 133 -0.46 -17.52 4.52
CA GLU A 133 0.37 -17.15 5.67
C GLU A 133 0.69 -15.64 5.67
N HIS A 134 0.90 -15.04 4.49
CA HIS A 134 1.11 -13.60 4.36
C HIS A 134 -0.11 -12.80 4.84
N LEU A 135 -1.30 -13.21 4.44
CA LEU A 135 -2.57 -12.61 4.86
C LEU A 135 -2.81 -12.79 6.36
N GLU A 136 -2.35 -13.88 6.97
CA GLU A 136 -2.39 -14.01 8.44
C GLU A 136 -1.41 -13.07 9.12
N ARG A 137 -0.15 -13.04 8.69
CA ARG A 137 0.89 -12.25 9.38
C ARG A 137 0.69 -10.74 9.26
N ILE A 138 0.14 -10.26 8.13
CA ILE A 138 -0.08 -8.82 7.92
C ILE A 138 -1.09 -8.27 8.93
N LYS A 139 -2.00 -9.09 9.48
CA LYS A 139 -2.94 -8.70 10.54
C LYS A 139 -2.27 -8.31 11.86
N LEU A 140 -0.96 -8.57 12.01
CA LEU A 140 -0.14 -8.12 13.15
C LEU A 140 0.38 -6.69 13.01
N VAL A 141 0.21 -6.09 11.83
CA VAL A 141 0.74 -4.76 11.47
C VAL A 141 -0.21 -3.66 11.97
N ASP A 142 0.36 -2.59 12.51
CA ASP A 142 -0.42 -1.40 12.89
C ASP A 142 -0.65 -0.48 11.69
N VAL A 143 0.39 -0.26 10.87
CA VAL A 143 0.35 0.58 9.66
C VAL A 143 1.28 0.01 8.58
N VAL A 144 0.77 -0.13 7.36
CA VAL A 144 1.60 -0.42 6.19
C VAL A 144 2.10 0.90 5.58
N LEU A 145 3.41 0.96 5.40
CA LEU A 145 4.14 2.07 4.80
C LEU A 145 4.32 1.79 3.30
N ASP A 146 3.64 2.57 2.48
CA ASP A 146 3.80 2.47 1.03
C ASP A 146 5.02 3.26 0.54
N THR A 147 5.58 2.85 -0.59
CA THR A 147 6.75 3.45 -1.26
C THR A 147 6.34 4.59 -2.19
N GLN A 148 7.22 5.57 -2.40
CA GLN A 148 6.85 6.84 -3.04
C GLN A 148 6.75 6.79 -4.57
N ILE A 149 7.77 6.23 -5.25
CA ILE A 149 7.87 6.28 -6.72
C ILE A 149 7.12 5.13 -7.38
N TYR A 150 7.20 3.95 -6.77
CA TYR A 150 6.51 2.76 -7.22
C TYR A 150 5.78 2.16 -6.03
N ASN A 151 4.47 2.39 -5.94
CA ASN A 151 3.64 1.94 -4.83
C ASN A 151 3.53 0.41 -4.74
N GLY A 152 3.00 -0.04 -3.62
CA GLY A 152 2.31 -1.31 -3.51
C GLY A 152 1.20 -1.42 -4.55
N HIS A 153 0.98 -2.65 -5.02
CA HIS A 153 -0.12 -2.97 -5.91
C HIS A 153 -0.89 -4.08 -5.20
N THR A 154 -0.55 -5.33 -5.48
CA THR A 154 -1.06 -6.50 -4.74
C THR A 154 -0.81 -6.42 -3.23
N THR A 155 0.37 -5.97 -2.81
CA THR A 155 0.70 -5.78 -1.38
C THR A 155 -0.21 -4.77 -0.68
N THR A 156 -0.64 -3.71 -1.37
CA THR A 156 -1.62 -2.75 -0.83
C THR A 156 -2.99 -3.40 -0.73
N THR A 157 -3.41 -4.12 -1.75
CA THR A 157 -4.69 -4.86 -1.76
C THR A 157 -4.74 -5.89 -0.62
N ASP A 158 -3.69 -6.68 -0.41
CA ASP A 158 -3.61 -7.67 0.68
C ASP A 158 -3.72 -6.99 2.08
N ALA A 159 -3.11 -5.81 2.26
CA ALA A 159 -3.24 -5.04 3.50
C ALA A 159 -4.66 -4.55 3.74
N LEU A 160 -5.30 -3.97 2.71
CA LEU A 160 -6.67 -3.47 2.79
C LEU A 160 -7.68 -4.61 3.01
N GLN A 161 -7.49 -5.74 2.35
CA GLN A 161 -8.28 -6.98 2.55
C GLN A 161 -8.20 -7.51 3.98
N SER A 162 -7.10 -7.22 4.66
CA SER A 162 -6.82 -7.61 6.05
C SER A 162 -7.20 -6.52 7.06
N GLY A 163 -7.85 -5.44 6.61
CA GLY A 163 -8.30 -4.34 7.46
C GLY A 163 -7.15 -3.47 8.00
N ILE A 164 -5.98 -3.50 7.37
CA ILE A 164 -4.78 -2.79 7.82
C ILE A 164 -4.64 -1.47 7.05
N PRO A 165 -4.45 -0.33 7.74
CA PRO A 165 -4.29 0.95 7.07
C PRO A 165 -2.98 1.01 6.29
N VAL A 166 -3.06 1.56 5.08
CA VAL A 166 -1.90 1.85 4.22
C VAL A 166 -1.77 3.35 4.09
N VAL A 167 -0.61 3.90 4.44
CA VAL A 167 -0.29 5.32 4.18
C VAL A 167 0.55 5.40 2.92
N THR A 168 0.11 6.20 1.96
CA THR A 168 0.80 6.38 0.68
C THR A 168 1.04 7.86 0.40
N LYS A 169 2.07 8.16 -0.38
CA LYS A 169 2.27 9.49 -0.95
C LYS A 169 1.83 9.46 -2.40
N THR A 170 0.84 10.29 -2.72
CA THR A 170 0.36 10.44 -4.09
C THR A 170 1.43 11.12 -4.94
N GLY A 171 1.93 10.42 -5.96
CA GLY A 171 2.93 10.93 -6.89
C GLY A 171 2.33 11.45 -8.21
N LYS A 172 3.21 11.60 -9.20
CA LYS A 172 2.89 12.17 -10.52
C LYS A 172 2.80 11.12 -11.64
N HIS A 173 3.21 9.88 -11.38
CA HIS A 173 3.21 8.79 -12.35
C HIS A 173 2.20 7.72 -11.95
N PHE A 174 1.71 6.92 -12.90
CA PHE A 174 0.79 5.81 -12.61
C PHE A 174 1.28 4.94 -11.45
N ALA A 175 2.52 4.45 -11.53
CA ALA A 175 3.10 3.56 -10.52
C ALA A 175 3.11 4.17 -9.10
N SER A 176 3.09 5.50 -8.97
CA SER A 176 3.06 6.25 -7.71
C SER A 176 1.65 6.68 -7.25
N ARG A 177 0.60 6.14 -7.88
CA ARG A 177 -0.80 6.51 -7.60
C ARG A 177 -1.74 5.30 -7.44
N VAL A 178 -1.20 4.08 -7.49
CA VAL A 178 -1.99 2.84 -7.39
C VAL A 178 -2.64 2.74 -6.01
N SER A 179 -1.86 2.91 -4.95
CA SER A 179 -2.39 2.86 -3.59
C SER A 179 -3.37 4.00 -3.33
N SER A 180 -3.14 5.18 -3.93
CA SER A 180 -4.10 6.29 -3.86
C SER A 180 -5.45 5.91 -4.47
N SER A 181 -5.47 5.24 -5.63
CA SER A 181 -6.72 4.78 -6.25
C SER A 181 -7.47 3.78 -5.37
N LEU A 182 -6.75 2.78 -4.83
CA LEU A 182 -7.33 1.77 -3.92
C LEU A 182 -7.93 2.44 -2.67
N LEU A 183 -7.21 3.35 -2.02
CA LEU A 183 -7.66 4.07 -0.85
C LEU A 183 -8.87 4.98 -1.16
N SER A 184 -8.83 5.69 -2.30
CA SER A 184 -9.95 6.52 -2.74
C SER A 184 -11.21 5.70 -2.96
N SER A 185 -11.10 4.49 -3.52
CA SER A 185 -12.24 3.59 -3.73
C SER A 185 -12.93 3.16 -2.43
N LEU A 186 -12.20 3.21 -1.31
CA LEU A 186 -12.69 2.93 0.05
C LEU A 186 -13.07 4.18 0.85
N GLY A 187 -13.02 5.38 0.25
CA GLY A 187 -13.27 6.63 0.97
C GLY A 187 -12.19 6.98 2.01
N LEU A 188 -10.98 6.45 1.83
CA LEU A 188 -9.81 6.64 2.69
C LEU A 188 -8.81 7.64 2.09
N ASN A 189 -9.29 8.66 1.39
CA ASN A 189 -8.46 9.74 0.81
C ASN A 189 -7.55 10.41 1.85
N GLU A 190 -7.94 10.38 3.12
CA GLU A 190 -7.14 10.88 4.24
C GLU A 190 -5.82 10.13 4.46
N LEU A 191 -5.65 8.93 3.90
CA LEU A 191 -4.40 8.17 3.93
C LEU A 191 -3.50 8.44 2.71
N CYS A 192 -4.00 9.22 1.75
CA CYS A 192 -3.25 9.70 0.60
C CYS A 192 -2.55 11.01 0.97
N CYS A 193 -1.23 11.03 0.91
CA CYS A 193 -0.42 12.16 1.37
C CYS A 193 0.12 12.97 0.18
N GLU A 194 0.26 14.28 0.37
CA GLU A 194 0.77 15.17 -0.68
C GLU A 194 2.29 15.27 -0.67
N ASN A 195 2.88 15.24 0.53
CA ASN A 195 4.32 15.37 0.78
C ASN A 195 4.79 14.40 1.88
N LEU A 196 6.10 14.32 2.09
CA LEU A 196 6.69 13.41 3.08
C LEU A 196 6.43 13.82 4.54
N GLU A 197 6.22 15.11 4.81
CA GLU A 197 5.89 15.56 6.17
C GLU A 197 4.48 15.10 6.56
N ASP A 198 3.51 15.28 5.66
CA ASP A 198 2.15 14.77 5.82
C ASP A 198 2.13 13.24 5.95
N TYR A 199 2.91 12.53 5.13
CA TYR A 199 3.09 11.08 5.24
C TYR A 199 3.56 10.67 6.64
N LYS A 200 4.62 11.30 7.14
CA LYS A 200 5.17 11.05 8.47
C LYS A 200 4.13 11.33 9.56
N GLN A 201 3.45 12.48 9.48
CA GLN A 201 2.43 12.85 10.47
C GLN A 201 1.28 11.86 10.51
N LYS A 202 0.77 11.43 9.35
CA LYS A 202 -0.31 10.45 9.26
C LYS A 202 0.08 9.09 9.84
N VAL A 203 1.30 8.62 9.56
CA VAL A 203 1.79 7.38 10.18
C VAL A 203 1.82 7.51 11.70
N MET A 204 2.39 8.61 12.22
CA MET A 204 2.46 8.85 13.67
C MET A 204 1.05 8.92 14.29
N ASP A 205 0.13 9.65 13.67
CA ASP A 205 -1.24 9.81 14.15
C ASP A 205 -1.98 8.47 14.22
N ILE A 206 -1.82 7.57 13.24
CA ILE A 206 -2.45 6.25 13.29
C ILE A 206 -1.89 5.41 14.45
N CYS A 207 -0.61 5.53 14.76
CA CYS A 207 0.00 4.82 15.87
C CYS A 207 -0.47 5.38 17.23
N ILE A 208 -0.40 6.70 17.43
CA ILE A 208 -0.54 7.30 18.77
C ILE A 208 -1.95 7.85 19.07
N ASN A 209 -2.71 8.24 18.04
CA ASN A 209 -4.05 8.81 18.22
C ASN A 209 -5.12 7.73 18.08
N LYS A 210 -5.59 7.23 19.24
CA LYS A 210 -6.63 6.19 19.33
C LYS A 210 -7.90 6.54 18.57
N LYS A 211 -8.34 7.81 18.59
CA LYS A 211 -9.56 8.26 17.88
C LYS A 211 -9.38 8.14 16.38
N THR A 212 -8.23 8.59 15.87
CA THR A 212 -7.86 8.46 14.44
C THR A 212 -7.79 6.99 14.02
N LYS A 213 -7.08 6.16 14.79
CA LYS A 213 -6.97 4.72 14.54
C LYS A 213 -8.33 4.04 14.45
N LEU A 214 -9.18 4.21 15.47
CA LEU A 214 -10.50 3.59 15.50
C LEU A 214 -11.40 4.04 14.35
N ARG A 215 -11.33 5.32 13.97
CA ARG A 215 -12.10 5.86 12.85
C ARG A 215 -11.67 5.26 11.51
N ILE A 216 -10.37 5.10 11.27
CA ILE A 216 -9.83 4.46 10.06
C ILE A 216 -10.17 2.98 10.03
N LEU A 217 -9.96 2.26 11.13
CA LEU A 217 -10.30 0.84 11.23
C LEU A 217 -11.78 0.60 10.98
N LYS A 218 -12.66 1.45 11.53
CA LYS A 218 -14.11 1.37 11.27
C LYS A 218 -14.45 1.50 9.79
N LYS A 219 -13.76 2.38 9.04
CA LYS A 219 -13.96 2.51 7.59
C LYS A 219 -13.45 1.29 6.81
N LEU A 220 -12.28 0.77 7.20
CA LEU A 220 -11.65 -0.41 6.58
C LEU A 220 -12.47 -1.69 6.80
N THR A 221 -13.10 -1.83 7.96
CA THR A 221 -13.90 -3.00 8.32
C THR A 221 -15.40 -2.79 8.10
N ASP A 222 -15.80 -1.66 7.52
CA ASP A 222 -17.20 -1.42 7.15
C ASP A 222 -17.61 -2.41 6.05
N LYS A 223 -18.56 -3.27 6.39
CA LYS A 223 -18.99 -4.37 5.51
C LYS A 223 -19.49 -3.88 4.15
N LYS A 224 -20.18 -2.74 4.08
CA LYS A 224 -20.71 -2.23 2.80
C LYS A 224 -19.58 -1.71 1.91
N ASN A 225 -18.64 -0.96 2.46
CA ASN A 225 -17.47 -0.48 1.71
C ASN A 225 -16.62 -1.66 1.22
N PHE A 226 -16.43 -2.65 2.10
CA PHE A 226 -15.69 -3.86 1.79
C PHE A 226 -16.36 -4.65 0.66
N GLU A 227 -17.65 -5.01 0.80
CA GLU A 227 -18.39 -5.75 -0.22
C GLU A 227 -18.36 -5.05 -1.59
N LYS A 228 -18.46 -3.72 -1.62
CA LYS A 228 -18.37 -2.95 -2.87
C LYS A 228 -16.99 -3.05 -3.54
N MET A 229 -15.89 -3.05 -2.77
CA MET A 229 -14.52 -3.21 -3.30
C MET A 229 -14.27 -4.63 -3.82
N HIS A 230 -14.99 -5.61 -3.28
CA HIS A 230 -14.85 -7.04 -3.56
C HIS A 230 -15.94 -7.58 -4.49
N ASP A 231 -16.81 -6.71 -5.02
CA ASP A 231 -17.87 -7.11 -5.94
C ASP A 231 -17.30 -7.30 -7.35
N ASN A 232 -16.76 -8.49 -7.58
CA ASN A 232 -16.21 -8.89 -8.87
C ASN A 232 -17.28 -8.95 -9.97
N LYS A 233 -18.56 -9.15 -9.63
CA LYS A 233 -19.66 -9.12 -10.62
C LYS A 233 -19.92 -7.69 -11.08
N LEU A 234 -19.93 -6.73 -10.15
CA LEU A 234 -20.03 -5.31 -10.48
C LEU A 234 -18.80 -4.83 -11.27
N PHE A 235 -17.60 -5.28 -10.90
CA PHE A 235 -16.39 -4.98 -11.68
C PHE A 235 -16.51 -5.50 -13.12
N ALA A 236 -16.89 -6.77 -13.30
CA ALA A 236 -17.07 -7.37 -14.62
C ALA A 236 -18.08 -6.61 -15.47
N LYS A 237 -19.26 -6.27 -14.92
CA LYS A 237 -20.28 -5.46 -15.61
C LYS A 237 -19.75 -4.08 -16.02
N ASN A 238 -18.99 -3.42 -15.14
CA ASN A 238 -18.40 -2.12 -15.44
C ASN A 238 -17.31 -2.23 -16.52
N LEU A 239 -16.52 -3.30 -16.47
CA LEU A 239 -15.51 -3.59 -17.48
C LEU A 239 -16.17 -3.80 -18.85
N GLU A 240 -17.16 -4.69 -18.94
CA GLU A 240 -17.93 -4.95 -20.15
C GLU A 240 -18.52 -3.66 -20.72
N LYS A 241 -19.23 -2.89 -19.89
CA LYS A 241 -19.81 -1.59 -20.29
C LYS A 241 -18.76 -0.57 -20.76
N THR A 242 -17.55 -0.65 -20.23
CA THR A 242 -16.46 0.25 -20.61
C THR A 242 -15.85 -0.19 -21.95
N LEU A 243 -15.67 -1.50 -22.16
CA LEU A 243 -15.17 -2.05 -23.41
C LEU A 243 -16.17 -1.87 -24.56
N THR A 244 -17.48 -1.90 -24.31
CA THR A 244 -18.48 -1.66 -25.37
C THR A 244 -18.55 -0.21 -25.85
N GLN A 245 -17.91 0.75 -25.17
CA GLN A 245 -17.82 2.15 -25.63
C GLN A 245 -16.83 2.36 -26.77
N ILE A 246 -15.98 1.37 -27.03
CA ILE A 246 -14.94 1.41 -28.07
C ILE A 246 -15.21 0.41 -29.21
N LEU A 247 -16.34 -0.30 -29.15
CA LEU A 247 -16.90 -1.11 -30.25
C LEU A 247 -17.71 -0.21 -31.18
#